data_AF-A0A9J6G2A6-F1
#
_entry.id   AF-A0A9J6G2A6-F1
#
_cell.length_a   1.000
_cell.length_b   1.000
_cell.length_c   1.000
_cell.angle_alpha   90.00
_cell.angle_beta   90.00
_cell.angle_gamma   90.00
#
_symmetry.space_group_name_H-M   'P 1'
#
loop_
_entity.id
_entity.type
_entity.pdbx_description
1 polymer ?
#
loop_
_entity_poly.entity_id
_entity_poly.type
_entity_poly.pdbx_seq_one_letter_code
_entity_poly.pdbx_strand_id
1 'polypeptide(L)'
;MSLARASVDRIVRAYKDEKRSADTARPGRPSSTSADEDPAIVAVVNLEPSLSLTEIGRNVFLKMSLCTIGRRLVDAASRSRIVCQRPRLSHPENKEARLVFAENQLSWKEAEWSQVVFRG
;
A
#
# COMPACT_ATOMS: atom_id res chain seq x y z
N MET A 1 -42.22 4.59 -9.29
CA MET A 1 -41.24 4.26 -10.36
C MET A 1 -41.68 2.96 -11.02
N SER A 2 -42.14 3.00 -12.27
CA SER A 2 -42.44 1.78 -13.04
C SER A 2 -41.21 1.39 -13.85
N LEU A 3 -40.68 0.18 -13.63
CA LEU A 3 -39.64 -0.38 -14.50
C LEU A 3 -40.28 -0.93 -15.78
N ALA A 4 -39.58 -0.86 -16.91
CA ALA A 4 -40.06 -1.46 -18.14
C ALA A 4 -40.09 -2.99 -18.02
N ARG A 5 -41.12 -3.64 -18.58
CA ARG A 5 -41.27 -5.10 -18.58
C ARG A 5 -40.02 -5.82 -19.10
N ALA A 6 -39.40 -5.29 -20.15
CA ALA A 6 -38.16 -5.84 -20.71
C ALA A 6 -36.99 -5.87 -19.70
N SER A 7 -36.90 -4.87 -18.81
CA SER A 7 -35.89 -4.84 -17.75
C SER A 7 -36.15 -5.91 -16.69
N VAL A 8 -37.43 -6.12 -16.32
CA VAL A 8 -37.84 -7.19 -15.40
C VAL A 8 -37.51 -8.56 -15.98
N ASP A 9 -37.86 -8.81 -17.24
CA ASP A 9 -37.58 -10.08 -17.91
C ASP A 9 -36.07 -10.37 -18.01
N ARG A 10 -35.25 -9.34 -18.29
CA ARG A 10 -33.79 -9.46 -18.29
C ARG A 10 -33.25 -9.84 -16.90
N ILE A 11 -33.72 -9.19 -15.84
CA ILE A 11 -33.30 -9.48 -14.45
C ILE A 11 -33.68 -10.91 -14.06
N VAL A 12 -34.91 -11.34 -14.37
CA VAL A 12 -35.39 -12.69 -14.05
C VAL A 12 -34.57 -13.77 -14.77
N ARG A 13 -34.26 -13.57 -16.06
CA ARG A 13 -33.39 -14.49 -16.81
C ARG A 13 -31.97 -14.55 -16.24
N ALA A 14 -31.37 -13.39 -16.01
CA ALA A 14 -30.04 -13.29 -15.39
C ALA A 14 -29.96 -14.03 -14.04
N TYR A 15 -31.02 -13.97 -13.23
CA TYR A 15 -31.08 -14.71 -11.97
C TYR A 15 -31.33 -16.21 -12.16
N LYS A 16 -32.19 -16.62 -13.09
CA LYS A 16 -32.48 -18.04 -13.33
C LYS A 16 -31.27 -18.78 -13.90
N ASP A 17 -30.61 -18.19 -14.89
CA ASP A 17 -29.58 -18.84 -15.69
C ASP A 17 -28.20 -18.75 -15.02
N GLU A 18 -27.90 -17.61 -14.37
CA GLU A 18 -26.56 -17.29 -13.87
C GLU A 18 -26.52 -17.00 -12.36
N LYS A 19 -27.66 -17.13 -11.66
CA LYS A 19 -27.82 -16.75 -10.23
C LYS A 19 -27.37 -15.33 -9.90
N ARG A 20 -27.38 -14.46 -10.91
CA ARG A 20 -26.87 -13.10 -10.79
C ARG A 20 -28.00 -12.16 -10.38
N SER A 21 -27.83 -11.49 -9.25
CA SER A 21 -28.76 -10.47 -8.74
C SER A 21 -28.29 -9.02 -8.98
N ALA A 22 -27.04 -8.84 -9.40
CA ALA A 22 -26.44 -7.55 -9.74
C ALA A 22 -26.02 -7.51 -11.22
N ASP A 23 -25.75 -6.32 -11.75
CA ASP A 23 -25.21 -6.17 -13.10
C ASP A 23 -23.82 -6.84 -13.21
N THR A 24 -23.55 -7.50 -14.33
CA THR A 24 -22.22 -8.03 -14.63
C THR A 24 -21.23 -6.87 -14.75
N ALA A 25 -20.02 -7.08 -14.22
CA ALA A 25 -18.91 -6.17 -14.45
C ALA A 25 -18.73 -5.96 -15.97
N ARG A 26 -18.89 -4.71 -16.41
CA ARG A 26 -18.65 -4.35 -17.81
C ARG A 26 -17.14 -4.24 -18.01
N PRO A 27 -16.58 -4.74 -19.12
CA PRO A 27 -15.18 -4.49 -19.43
C PRO A 27 -14.99 -2.97 -19.48
N GLY A 28 -14.16 -2.47 -18.56
CA GLY A 28 -13.81 -1.06 -18.49
C GLY A 28 -12.93 -0.66 -19.68
N ARG A 29 -12.55 0.62 -19.70
CA ARG A 29 -11.55 1.10 -20.65
C ARG A 29 -10.24 0.30 -20.47
N PRO A 30 -9.62 -0.22 -21.55
CA PRO A 30 -8.32 -0.86 -21.46
C PRO A 30 -7.28 0.03 -20.79
N SER A 31 -6.41 -0.60 -20.02
CA SER A 31 -5.23 0.02 -19.43
C SER A 31 -4.39 0.73 -20.51
N SER A 32 -3.87 1.92 -20.20
CA SER A 32 -2.85 2.57 -21.03
C SER A 32 -1.45 1.99 -20.80
N THR A 33 -1.31 1.15 -19.76
CA THR A 33 -0.04 0.52 -19.35
C THR A 33 -0.03 -0.96 -19.71
N SER A 34 1.15 -1.46 -20.07
CA SER A 34 1.39 -2.87 -20.36
C SER A 34 1.46 -3.71 -19.07
N ALA A 35 1.29 -5.02 -19.22
CA ALA A 35 1.43 -5.97 -18.12
C ALA A 35 2.84 -5.99 -17.49
N ASP A 36 3.85 -5.51 -18.21
CA ASP A 36 5.25 -5.46 -17.76
C ASP A 36 5.61 -4.10 -17.12
N GLU A 37 4.89 -3.04 -17.48
CA GLU A 37 5.15 -1.68 -16.98
C GLU A 37 4.71 -1.53 -15.51
N ASP A 38 3.56 -2.09 -15.15
CA ASP A 38 3.02 -1.99 -13.79
C ASP A 38 3.94 -2.69 -12.75
N PRO A 39 4.44 -3.93 -12.98
CA PRO A 39 5.43 -4.56 -12.12
C PRO A 39 6.74 -3.75 -12.01
N ALA A 40 7.20 -3.13 -13.10
CA ALA A 40 8.42 -2.34 -13.09
C ALA A 40 8.29 -1.08 -12.21
N ILE A 41 7.14 -0.42 -12.25
CA ILE A 41 6.82 0.71 -11.35
C ILE A 41 6.85 0.26 -9.89
N VAL A 42 6.23 -0.90 -9.58
CA VAL A 42 6.20 -1.43 -8.22
C VAL A 42 7.60 -1.85 -7.74
N ALA A 43 8.41 -2.46 -8.60
CA ALA A 43 9.77 -2.86 -8.28
C ALA A 43 10.64 -1.66 -7.87
N VAL A 44 10.55 -0.54 -8.61
CA VAL A 44 11.30 0.68 -8.27
C VAL A 44 10.90 1.24 -6.91
N VAL A 45 9.60 1.27 -6.60
CA VAL A 45 9.13 1.75 -5.29
C VAL A 45 9.51 0.82 -4.14
N ASN A 46 9.57 -0.49 -4.38
CA ASN A 46 10.01 -1.44 -3.36
C ASN A 46 11.52 -1.32 -3.07
N LEU A 47 12.32 -1.02 -4.09
CA LEU A 47 13.75 -0.80 -3.94
C LEU A 47 14.05 0.54 -3.26
N GLU A 48 13.41 1.61 -3.73
CA GLU A 48 13.63 2.99 -3.28
C GLU A 48 12.30 3.69 -2.95
N PRO A 49 11.74 3.48 -1.74
CA PRO A 49 10.40 3.97 -1.38
C PRO A 49 10.25 5.48 -1.28
N SER A 50 11.37 6.22 -1.23
CA SER A 50 11.40 7.68 -1.12
C SER A 50 11.39 8.40 -2.47
N LEU A 51 11.44 7.68 -3.59
CA LEU A 51 11.43 8.30 -4.91
C LEU A 51 10.10 9.02 -5.16
N SER A 52 10.19 10.21 -5.73
CA SER A 52 9.06 10.94 -6.26
C SER A 52 8.52 10.28 -7.54
N LEU A 53 7.27 10.59 -7.91
CA LEU A 53 6.67 10.11 -9.16
C LEU A 53 7.51 10.46 -10.40
N THR A 54 8.16 11.63 -10.39
CA THR A 54 9.03 12.08 -11.47
C THR A 54 10.28 11.21 -11.58
N GLU A 55 10.89 10.88 -10.44
CA GLU A 55 12.06 10.00 -10.41
C GLU A 55 11.68 8.56 -10.78
N ILE A 56 10.54 8.07 -10.33
CA ILE A 56 10.01 6.76 -10.75
C ILE A 56 9.85 6.72 -12.27
N GLY A 57 9.22 7.74 -12.87
CA GLY A 57 9.05 7.81 -14.33
C GLY A 57 10.37 7.81 -15.10
N ARG A 58 11.41 8.50 -14.57
CA ARG A 58 12.76 8.47 -15.15
C ARG A 58 13.42 7.11 -15.04
N ASN A 59 13.31 6.45 -13.89
CA ASN A 59 13.95 5.14 -13.64
C ASN A 59 13.36 4.01 -14.48
N VAL A 60 12.06 4.04 -14.77
CA VAL A 60 11.39 2.98 -15.54
C VAL A 60 11.36 3.30 -17.05
N PHE A 61 11.91 4.44 -17.49
CA PHE A 61 11.89 4.91 -18.89
C PHE A 61 10.48 4.93 -19.53
N LEU A 62 9.44 5.07 -18.71
CA LEU A 62 8.06 5.01 -19.16
C LEU A 62 7.65 6.35 -19.76
N LYS A 63 7.12 6.35 -20.99
CA LYS A 63 6.51 7.52 -21.64
C LYS A 63 5.09 7.78 -21.11
N MET A 64 4.91 7.68 -19.80
CA MET A 64 3.61 7.79 -19.16
C MET A 64 3.49 9.09 -18.38
N SER A 65 2.27 9.59 -18.24
CA SER A 65 2.03 10.75 -17.38
C SER A 65 2.26 10.40 -15.90
N LEU A 66 2.70 11.37 -15.11
CA LEU A 66 2.86 11.21 -13.64
C LEU A 66 1.55 10.78 -12.98
N CYS A 67 0.41 11.24 -13.51
CA CYS A 67 -0.91 10.85 -13.01
C CYS A 67 -1.19 9.36 -13.25
N THR A 68 -0.76 8.82 -14.40
CA THR A 68 -0.85 7.37 -14.69
C THR A 68 -0.02 6.58 -13.68
N ILE A 69 1.23 6.99 -13.44
CA ILE A 69 2.11 6.34 -12.46
C ILE A 69 1.47 6.36 -11.06
N GLY A 70 0.95 7.51 -10.62
CA GLY A 70 0.28 7.63 -9.32
C GLY A 70 -0.95 6.73 -9.18
N ARG A 71 -1.77 6.61 -10.23
CA ARG A 71 -2.92 5.69 -10.24
C ARG A 71 -2.47 4.24 -10.11
N ARG A 72 -1.43 3.83 -10.83
CA ARG A 72 -0.88 2.47 -10.76
C ARG A 72 -0.33 2.11 -9.39
N LEU A 73 0.33 3.06 -8.73
CA LEU A 73 0.77 2.87 -7.36
C LEU A 73 -0.41 2.69 -6.39
N VAL A 74 -1.50 3.44 -6.58
CA VAL A 74 -2.72 3.27 -5.77
C VAL A 74 -3.37 1.90 -6.03
N ASP A 75 -3.49 1.50 -7.29
CA ASP A 75 -4.03 0.20 -7.69
C ASP A 75 -3.21 -0.95 -7.09
N ALA A 76 -1.88 -0.78 -6.99
CA ALA A 76 -0.94 -1.71 -6.37
C ALA A 76 -0.82 -1.58 -4.83
N ALA A 77 -1.68 -0.79 -4.19
CA ALA A 77 -1.63 -0.49 -2.74
C ALA A 77 -0.34 0.16 -2.22
N SER A 78 0.50 0.71 -3.11
CA SER A 78 1.69 1.49 -2.78
C SER A 78 1.32 2.95 -2.53
N ARG A 79 1.02 3.28 -1.28
CA ARG A 79 0.72 4.66 -0.85
C ARG A 79 2.00 5.43 -0.54
N SER A 80 1.95 6.74 -0.71
CA SER A 80 3.01 7.62 -0.23
C SER A 80 3.21 7.44 1.28
N ARG A 81 4.47 7.38 1.72
CA ARG A 81 4.85 7.27 3.12
C ARG A 81 5.68 8.48 3.51
N ILE A 82 5.46 8.98 4.73
CA ILE A 82 6.28 10.03 5.31
C ILE A 82 7.31 9.35 6.20
N VAL A 83 8.58 9.75 6.08
CA VAL A 83 9.65 9.26 6.94
C VAL A 83 9.39 9.71 8.38
N CYS A 84 9.41 8.76 9.31
CA CYS A 84 9.28 9.09 10.74
C CYS A 84 10.47 9.93 11.19
N GLN A 85 10.22 11.03 11.92
CA GLN A 85 11.26 11.81 12.58
C GLN A 85 11.83 10.99 13.75
N ARG A 86 12.96 10.33 13.52
CA ARG A 86 13.66 9.51 14.53
C ARG A 86 14.93 10.23 14.98
N PRO A 87 15.25 10.25 16.29
CA PRO A 87 16.54 10.73 16.77
C PRO A 87 17.67 9.98 16.05
N ARG A 88 18.66 10.71 15.53
CA ARG A 88 19.82 10.09 14.90
C ARG A 88 20.66 9.39 15.96
N LEU A 89 20.77 8.07 15.87
CA LEU A 89 21.76 7.30 16.63
C LEU A 89 23.10 7.40 15.90
N SER A 90 23.73 8.57 15.99
CA SER A 90 25.00 8.89 15.31
C SER A 90 26.17 8.05 15.80
N HIS A 91 26.06 7.56 17.03
CA HIS A 91 27.05 6.82 17.78
C HIS A 91 26.71 5.32 17.77
N PRO A 92 27.52 4.45 17.13
CA PRO A 92 27.29 3.00 17.10
C PRO A 92 27.11 2.39 18.49
N GLU A 93 27.86 2.87 19.48
CA GLU A 93 27.80 2.47 20.88
C GLU A 93 26.40 2.66 21.49
N ASN A 94 25.66 3.69 21.06
CA ASN A 94 24.29 3.92 21.53
C ASN A 94 23.31 2.91 20.93
N LYS A 95 23.58 2.33 19.76
CA LYS A 95 22.75 1.26 19.20
C LYS A 95 22.95 -0.03 20.00
N GLU A 96 24.19 -0.36 20.29
CA GLU A 96 24.55 -1.56 21.07
C GLU A 96 24.02 -1.45 22.51
N ALA A 97 24.24 -0.33 23.19
CA ALA A 97 23.73 -0.11 24.54
C ALA A 97 22.19 -0.21 24.61
N ARG A 98 21.47 0.27 23.59
CA ARG A 98 20.01 0.12 23.51
C ARG A 98 19.58 -1.33 23.33
N LEU A 99 20.31 -2.11 22.55
CA LEU A 99 20.03 -3.53 22.35
C LEU A 99 20.29 -4.30 23.64
N VAL A 100 21.47 -4.13 24.25
CA VAL A 100 21.85 -4.77 25.51
C VAL A 100 20.86 -4.42 26.62
N PHE A 101 20.43 -3.15 26.71
CA PHE A 101 19.34 -2.76 27.60
C PHE A 101 18.09 -3.60 27.29
N ALA A 102 17.53 -3.50 26.09
CA ALA A 102 16.31 -4.22 25.73
C ALA A 102 16.37 -5.74 26.01
N GLU A 103 17.50 -6.39 25.75
CA GLU A 103 17.73 -7.81 26.05
C GLU A 103 17.72 -8.09 27.56
N ASN A 104 18.41 -7.27 28.35
CA ASN A 104 18.46 -7.41 29.80
C ASN A 104 17.10 -7.19 30.48
N GLN A 105 16.25 -6.32 29.92
CA GLN A 105 14.91 -6.06 30.45
C GLN A 105 13.80 -6.92 29.79
N LEU A 106 14.14 -7.79 28.84
CA LEU A 106 13.14 -8.60 28.12
C LEU A 106 12.38 -9.55 29.06
N SER A 107 13.06 -10.06 30.08
CA SER A 107 12.51 -10.98 31.08
C SER A 107 11.88 -10.29 32.29
N TRP A 108 11.95 -8.95 32.35
CA TRP A 108 11.47 -8.21 33.50
C TRP A 108 9.96 -8.33 33.66
N LYS A 109 9.56 -8.59 34.90
CA LYS A 109 8.19 -8.65 35.38
C LYS A 109 7.79 -7.32 36.00
N GLU A 110 6.50 -7.18 36.28
CA GLU A 110 5.91 -5.98 36.87
C GLU A 110 6.64 -5.51 38.14
N ALA A 111 7.05 -6.44 39.00
CA ALA A 111 7.79 -6.12 40.22
C ALA A 111 9.12 -5.40 39.96
N GLU A 112 9.83 -5.76 38.90
CA GLU A 112 11.11 -5.13 38.52
C GLU A 112 10.87 -3.75 37.90
N TRP A 113 9.86 -3.62 37.05
CA TRP A 113 9.46 -2.31 36.50
C TRP A 113 8.96 -1.33 37.56
N SER A 114 8.33 -1.83 38.63
CA SER A 114 7.84 -1.00 39.74
C SER A 114 8.96 -0.27 40.50
N GLN A 115 10.21 -0.73 40.36
CA GLN A 115 11.38 -0.13 41.01
C GLN A 115 12.05 0.96 40.14
N VAL A 116 11.65 1.11 38.88
CA VAL A 116 12.26 2.08 37.97
C VAL A 116 11.64 3.46 38.18
N VAL A 117 12.48 4.44 38.54
CA VAL A 117 12.08 5.84 38.64
C VAL A 117 12.59 6.60 37.43
N PHE A 118 11.67 6.96 36.51
CA PHE A 118 11.99 7.86 35.40
C PHE A 118 12.01 9.30 35.89
N ARG A 119 13.13 9.99 35.67
CA ARG A 119 13.25 11.44 35.91
C ARG A 119 13.33 12.15 34.57
N GLY A 120 12.54 13.21 34.42
CA GLY A 120 12.47 14.07 33.23
C GLY A 120 13.34 15.31 33.36
#